data_AF-A0A6S7IGP9-F1
#
_entry.id   AF-A0A6S7IGP9-F1
#
_cell.length_a   1.000
_cell.length_b   1.000
_cell.length_c   1.000
_cell.angle_alpha   90.00
_cell.angle_beta   90.00
_cell.angle_gamma   90.00
#
_symmetry.space_group_name_H-M   'P 1'
#
loop_
_entity.id
_entity.type
_entity.pdbx_description
1 polymer ?
#
loop_
_entity_poly.entity_id
_entity_poly.type
_entity_poly.pdbx_seq_one_letter_code
_entity_poly.pdbx_strand_id
1 'polypeptide(L)'
;MVTVFCDMVLHGGGFTFIPKSAVKEGTLPNLVSQLFTNHSEVLLYIQKKDGRQTYTHIEQLKEKSQTPLVVLQNTNSGSGRTYSIPANSFMLDYFYLSTSIYTSGFLSNNMEVKYYYRHSFPITAYFAFFPNNREEKTSTIYTHTQVYETGWVAVDWRNTGMVSTERIPSNFFYLTEVHYTSGCYTSSDRWIEANGTAIGLR
;
A
#
# COMPACT_ATOMS: atom_id res chain seq x y z
N MET A 1 16.26 12.52 -14.24
CA MET A 1 14.83 12.65 -14.59
C MET A 1 14.13 11.39 -14.11
N VAL A 2 13.03 11.50 -13.36
CA VAL A 2 12.23 10.36 -12.90
C VAL A 2 11.04 10.24 -13.85
N THR A 3 10.92 9.11 -14.55
CA THR A 3 9.75 8.84 -15.40
C THR A 3 8.59 8.40 -14.51
N VAL A 4 7.46 9.08 -14.63
CA VAL A 4 6.22 8.76 -13.91
C VAL A 4 5.17 8.22 -14.88
N PHE A 5 4.19 7.50 -14.34
CA PHE A 5 2.97 7.12 -15.04
C PHE A 5 1.82 7.90 -14.44
N CYS A 6 0.96 8.49 -15.27
CA CYS A 6 -0.19 9.27 -14.82
C CYS A 6 -1.47 8.64 -15.32
N ASP A 7 -2.38 8.30 -14.41
CA ASP A 7 -3.75 7.88 -14.74
C ASP A 7 -4.63 9.14 -14.78
N MET A 8 -5.16 9.42 -15.96
CA MET A 8 -5.97 10.61 -16.24
C MET A 8 -7.47 10.30 -16.40
N VAL A 9 -7.87 9.04 -16.24
CA VAL A 9 -9.22 8.56 -16.58
C VAL A 9 -9.98 8.14 -15.34
N LEU A 10 -9.36 7.37 -14.44
CA LEU A 10 -10.03 6.80 -13.29
C LEU A 10 -10.31 7.86 -12.22
N HIS A 11 -11.54 7.89 -11.71
CA HIS A 11 -11.96 8.75 -10.58
C HIS A 11 -11.66 10.25 -10.76
N GLY A 12 -11.82 10.75 -11.99
CA GLY A 12 -11.54 12.14 -12.34
C GLY A 12 -10.07 12.41 -12.69
N GLY A 13 -9.23 11.37 -12.68
CA GLY A 13 -7.83 11.43 -13.08
C GLY A 13 -6.91 12.15 -12.10
N GLY A 14 -5.70 12.43 -12.56
CA GLY A 14 -4.68 13.18 -11.83
C GLY A 14 -3.80 12.33 -10.91
N PHE A 15 -3.94 11.00 -10.93
CA PHE A 15 -3.10 10.13 -10.12
C PHE A 15 -1.74 9.92 -10.77
N THR A 16 -0.68 10.34 -10.10
CA THR A 16 0.71 10.13 -10.51
C THR A 16 1.33 8.99 -9.71
N PHE A 17 1.80 7.96 -10.41
CA PHE A 17 2.35 6.76 -9.79
C PHE A 17 3.82 6.90 -9.45
N ILE A 18 4.17 6.41 -8.26
CA ILE A 18 5.55 6.42 -7.76
C ILE A 18 6.32 5.25 -8.39
N PRO A 19 7.37 5.47 -9.20
CA PRO A 19 8.20 4.39 -9.73
C PRO A 19 9.17 3.86 -8.66
N LYS A 20 9.53 2.57 -8.73
CA LYS A 20 10.49 1.96 -7.78
C LYS A 20 11.79 2.74 -7.64
N SER A 21 12.27 3.31 -8.76
CA SER A 21 13.50 4.10 -8.82
C SER A 21 13.46 5.38 -7.98
N ALA A 22 12.27 5.88 -7.62
CA ALA A 22 12.10 7.05 -6.77
C ALA A 22 12.15 6.73 -5.27
N VAL A 23 12.07 5.44 -4.90
CA VAL A 23 12.18 4.98 -3.52
C VAL A 23 13.67 4.80 -3.20
N LYS A 24 14.34 5.93 -3.02
CA LYS A 24 15.68 6.05 -2.48
C LYS A 24 15.67 7.10 -1.38
N GLU A 25 16.52 6.94 -0.37
CA GLU A 25 16.66 7.91 0.71
C GLU A 25 16.81 9.35 0.18
N GLY A 26 16.05 10.29 0.76
CA GLY A 26 16.07 11.71 0.41
C GLY A 26 15.28 12.13 -0.84
N THR A 27 14.90 11.21 -1.73
CA THR A 27 14.13 11.56 -2.95
C THR A 27 12.62 11.49 -2.73
N LEU A 28 12.15 10.44 -2.06
CA LEU A 28 10.74 10.17 -1.88
C LEU A 28 9.95 11.28 -1.15
N PRO A 29 10.45 11.91 -0.07
CA PRO A 29 9.65 12.87 0.69
C PRO A 29 9.30 14.11 -0.14
N ASN A 30 10.25 14.60 -0.94
CA ASN A 30 10.02 15.71 -1.85
C ASN A 30 9.00 15.33 -2.93
N LEU A 31 9.15 14.15 -3.54
CA LEU A 31 8.21 13.66 -4.54
C LEU A 31 6.79 13.53 -3.98
N VAL A 32 6.64 12.92 -2.79
CA VAL A 32 5.35 12.78 -2.11
C VAL A 32 4.73 14.15 -1.83
N SER A 33 5.52 15.13 -1.36
CA SER A 33 5.01 16.47 -1.09
C SER A 33 4.52 17.22 -2.34
N GLN A 34 5.06 16.88 -3.51
CA GLN A 34 4.64 17.46 -4.79
C GLN A 34 3.42 16.75 -5.38
N LEU A 35 3.29 15.44 -5.17
CA LEU A 35 2.25 14.62 -5.79
C LEU A 35 1.01 14.42 -4.92
N PHE A 36 1.14 14.45 -3.59
CA PHE A 36 0.06 14.09 -2.67
C PHE A 36 -0.65 15.33 -2.14
N THR A 37 -1.39 16.04 -2.99
CA THR A 37 -2.09 17.25 -2.60
C THR A 37 -3.47 16.96 -2.00
N ASN A 38 -4.06 15.82 -2.36
CA ASN A 38 -5.32 15.32 -1.85
C ASN A 38 -5.10 14.09 -0.96
N HIS A 39 -4.92 14.36 0.33
CA HIS A 39 -4.70 13.35 1.36
C HIS A 39 -5.94 12.51 1.72
N SER A 40 -7.04 12.59 0.98
CA SER A 40 -8.25 11.80 1.28
C SER A 40 -8.33 10.50 0.49
N GLU A 41 -7.52 10.37 -0.56
CA GLU A 41 -7.61 9.25 -1.49
C GLU A 41 -6.28 8.87 -2.14
N VAL A 42 -6.17 7.63 -2.57
CA VAL A 42 -5.08 7.12 -3.42
C VAL A 42 -5.62 6.11 -4.41
N LEU A 43 -4.90 5.89 -5.51
CA LEU A 43 -5.21 4.85 -6.47
C LEU A 43 -4.14 3.76 -6.40
N LEU A 44 -4.55 2.52 -6.09
CA LEU A 44 -3.64 1.38 -6.13
C LEU A 44 -3.94 0.52 -7.35
N TYR A 45 -2.91 0.16 -8.10
CA TYR A 45 -2.99 -0.93 -9.08
C TYR A 45 -2.45 -2.21 -8.43
N ILE A 46 -3.04 -3.34 -8.78
CA ILE A 46 -2.67 -4.68 -8.32
C ILE A 46 -2.27 -5.51 -9.53
N GLN A 47 -1.03 -6.01 -9.56
CA GLN A 47 -0.54 -6.92 -10.58
C GLN A 47 -1.01 -8.34 -10.23
N LYS A 48 -1.78 -8.95 -11.13
CA LYS A 48 -2.18 -10.36 -11.04
C LYS A 48 -1.07 -11.26 -11.59
N LYS A 49 -0.97 -12.48 -11.06
CA LYS A 49 0.04 -13.49 -11.48
C LYS A 49 -0.14 -13.95 -12.92
N ASP A 50 -1.34 -13.84 -13.47
CA ASP A 50 -1.65 -14.11 -14.89
C ASP A 50 -1.37 -12.91 -15.82
N GLY A 51 -0.78 -11.83 -15.30
CA GLY A 51 -0.44 -10.63 -16.06
C GLY A 51 -1.57 -9.62 -16.21
N ARG A 52 -2.79 -9.91 -15.74
CA ARG A 52 -3.85 -8.89 -15.63
C ARG A 52 -3.51 -7.85 -14.57
N GLN A 53 -4.16 -6.70 -14.66
CA GLN A 53 -4.07 -5.64 -13.66
C GLN A 53 -5.47 -5.21 -13.26
N THR A 54 -5.67 -5.05 -11.95
CA THR A 54 -6.88 -4.47 -11.37
C THR A 54 -6.52 -3.23 -10.59
N TYR A 55 -7.47 -2.37 -10.28
CA TYR A 55 -7.25 -1.21 -9.44
C TYR A 55 -8.21 -1.16 -8.26
N THR A 56 -7.79 -0.46 -7.21
CA THR A 56 -8.61 -0.08 -6.07
C THR A 56 -8.39 1.40 -5.80
N HIS A 57 -9.45 2.18 -5.84
CA HIS A 57 -9.49 3.56 -5.37
C HIS A 57 -9.79 3.53 -3.88
N ILE A 58 -8.78 3.88 -3.08
CA ILE A 58 -8.88 3.91 -1.63
C ILE A 58 -9.26 5.31 -1.21
N GLU A 59 -10.32 5.42 -0.41
CA GLU A 59 -10.77 6.67 0.19
C GLU A 59 -10.95 6.50 1.70
N GLN A 60 -10.86 7.62 2.42
CA GLN A 60 -11.22 7.65 3.83
C GLN A 60 -12.71 7.38 4.05
N LEU A 61 -13.03 6.78 5.18
CA LEU A 61 -14.40 6.78 5.68
C LEU A 61 -14.85 8.23 5.93
N LYS A 62 -16.10 8.54 5.59
CA LYS A 62 -16.67 9.89 5.71
C LYS A 62 -16.57 10.46 7.12
N GLU A 63 -16.81 9.63 8.13
CA GLU A 63 -16.66 9.96 9.55
C GLU A 63 -15.21 10.27 9.99
N LYS A 64 -14.23 10.05 9.11
CA LYS A 64 -12.79 10.16 9.38
C LYS A 64 -12.09 11.10 8.41
N SER A 65 -12.85 11.97 7.73
CA SER A 65 -12.33 13.00 6.82
C SER A 65 -11.29 13.95 7.44
N GLN A 66 -11.21 14.02 8.77
CA GLN A 66 -10.21 14.79 9.50
C GLN A 66 -8.87 14.06 9.71
N THR A 67 -8.76 12.77 9.36
CA THR A 67 -7.52 11.99 9.55
C THR A 67 -6.87 11.65 8.21
N PRO A 68 -6.00 12.52 7.67
CA PRO A 68 -5.39 12.38 6.34
C PRO A 68 -4.71 11.03 6.14
N LEU A 69 -4.80 10.50 4.91
CA LEU A 69 -3.90 9.46 4.43
C LEU A 69 -2.49 10.04 4.37
N VAL A 70 -1.51 9.25 4.78
CA VAL A 70 -0.12 9.71 4.86
C VAL A 70 0.80 8.71 4.19
N VAL A 71 1.68 9.21 3.31
CA VAL A 71 2.78 8.43 2.74
C VAL A 71 4.08 8.82 3.44
N LEU A 72 4.78 7.84 4.01
CA LEU A 72 5.98 8.07 4.82
C LEU A 72 7.11 7.18 4.38
N GLN A 73 8.26 7.77 4.05
CA GLN A 73 9.49 7.00 3.84
C GLN A 73 9.96 6.39 5.16
N ASN A 74 10.41 5.14 5.13
CA ASN A 74 11.20 4.60 6.23
C ASN A 74 12.57 5.30 6.25
N THR A 75 12.88 6.04 7.31
CA THR A 75 14.15 6.77 7.43
C THR A 75 15.23 6.02 8.19
N ASN A 76 15.04 4.75 8.58
CA ASN A 76 15.94 3.95 9.45
C ASN A 76 16.35 4.61 10.79
N SER A 77 16.00 5.87 11.01
CA SER A 77 16.11 6.59 12.27
C SER A 77 14.94 6.17 13.14
N GLY A 78 15.23 5.57 14.30
CA GLY A 78 14.25 5.09 15.28
C GLY A 78 13.41 6.20 15.95
N SER A 79 12.87 7.14 15.18
CA SER A 79 12.11 8.29 15.65
C SER A 79 10.61 8.08 15.50
N GLY A 80 10.01 7.46 16.52
CA GLY A 80 8.78 7.96 17.13
C GLY A 80 7.45 7.85 16.36
N ARG A 81 7.38 7.17 15.22
CA ARG A 81 6.10 6.83 14.56
C ARG A 81 5.74 5.36 14.78
N THR A 82 4.53 5.17 15.29
CA THR A 82 3.94 3.97 15.89
C THR A 82 3.48 2.92 14.87
N TYR A 83 4.33 2.59 13.89
CA TYR A 83 4.11 1.48 12.96
C TYR A 83 4.83 0.23 13.49
N SER A 84 4.16 -0.93 13.43
CA SER A 84 4.86 -2.21 13.60
C SER A 84 5.95 -2.32 12.53
N ILE A 85 7.06 -2.99 12.83
CA ILE A 85 8.13 -3.19 11.85
C ILE A 85 7.64 -4.21 10.80
N PRO A 86 7.68 -3.88 9.50
CA PRO A 86 7.40 -4.81 8.41
C PRO A 86 8.32 -6.05 8.45
N ALA A 87 7.81 -7.23 8.05
CA ALA A 87 8.65 -8.43 8.13
C ALA A 87 9.76 -8.47 7.07
N ASN A 88 9.58 -7.73 5.97
CA ASN A 88 10.60 -7.50 4.94
C ASN A 88 11.41 -6.19 5.15
N SER A 89 11.42 -5.63 6.37
CA SER A 89 12.16 -4.38 6.69
C SER A 89 13.67 -4.43 6.38
N PHE A 90 14.28 -5.62 6.33
CA PHE A 90 15.67 -5.81 5.90
C PHE A 90 15.93 -5.40 4.44
N MET A 91 14.89 -5.20 3.62
CA MET A 91 14.99 -4.67 2.25
C MET A 91 15.26 -3.15 2.20
N LEU A 92 15.23 -2.47 3.36
CA LEU A 92 15.64 -1.08 3.61
C LEU A 92 14.83 0.03 2.94
N ASP A 93 15.09 0.33 1.66
CA ASP A 93 14.46 1.46 0.97
C ASP A 93 12.98 1.14 0.77
N TYR A 94 12.10 1.54 1.69
CA TYR A 94 10.66 1.30 1.58
C TYR A 94 9.85 2.44 2.18
N PHE A 95 8.55 2.45 1.94
CA PHE A 95 7.66 3.46 2.47
C PHE A 95 6.29 2.88 2.84
N TYR A 96 5.56 3.65 3.64
CA TYR A 96 4.25 3.28 4.16
C TYR A 96 3.17 4.14 3.51
N LEU A 97 2.00 3.56 3.23
CA LEU A 97 0.73 4.29 3.15
C LEU A 97 -0.05 3.96 4.42
N SER A 98 -0.32 4.98 5.23
CA SER A 98 -1.17 4.86 6.40
C SER A 98 -2.62 5.13 6.04
N THR A 99 -3.51 4.21 6.39
CA THR A 99 -4.97 4.40 6.28
C THR A 99 -5.60 4.85 7.59
N SER A 100 -4.77 5.40 8.51
CA SER A 100 -5.06 5.87 9.88
C SER A 100 -4.80 4.87 11.01
N ILE A 101 -4.42 5.43 12.17
CA ILE A 101 -4.28 4.75 13.46
C ILE A 101 -5.61 4.59 14.23
N TYR A 102 -6.67 5.28 13.82
CA TYR A 102 -7.94 5.38 14.56
C TYR A 102 -9.18 5.03 13.72
N THR A 103 -8.98 4.48 12.53
CA THR A 103 -10.06 4.02 11.66
C THR A 103 -10.28 2.53 11.88
N SER A 104 -11.53 2.09 11.77
CA SER A 104 -11.91 0.67 11.72
C SER A 104 -12.02 0.17 10.27
N GLY A 105 -11.43 0.88 9.31
CA GLY A 105 -11.60 0.60 7.89
C GLY A 105 -11.27 1.77 6.96
N PHE A 106 -11.48 1.53 5.68
CA PHE A 106 -11.40 2.49 4.57
C PHE A 106 -12.40 2.10 3.48
N LEU A 107 -12.71 3.01 2.56
CA LEU A 107 -13.45 2.67 1.34
C LEU A 107 -12.46 2.22 0.27
N SER A 108 -12.83 1.19 -0.48
CA SER A 108 -12.10 0.69 -1.63
C SER A 108 -13.08 0.46 -2.77
N ASN A 109 -12.99 1.26 -3.84
CA ASN A 109 -13.98 1.30 -4.92
C ASN A 109 -15.43 1.42 -4.39
N ASN A 110 -15.67 2.39 -3.49
CA ASN A 110 -16.93 2.60 -2.77
C ASN A 110 -17.40 1.47 -1.83
N MET A 111 -16.61 0.39 -1.67
CA MET A 111 -16.93 -0.69 -0.73
C MET A 111 -16.14 -0.53 0.57
N GLU A 112 -16.81 -0.71 1.70
CA GLU A 112 -16.18 -0.55 3.00
C GLU A 112 -15.36 -1.78 3.38
N VAL A 113 -14.05 -1.61 3.55
CA VAL A 113 -13.12 -2.64 4.04
C VAL A 113 -12.90 -2.39 5.53
N LYS A 114 -13.43 -3.26 6.38
CA LYS A 114 -13.39 -3.11 7.84
C LYS A 114 -12.34 -3.99 8.51
N TYR A 115 -11.88 -3.54 9.66
CA TYR A 115 -11.08 -4.34 10.57
C TYR A 115 -11.38 -3.99 12.02
N TYR A 116 -11.36 -5.00 12.87
CA TYR A 116 -11.60 -4.84 14.29
C TYR A 116 -10.30 -4.61 15.03
N TYR A 117 -10.17 -3.43 15.63
CA TYR A 117 -9.09 -3.14 16.55
C TYR A 117 -9.19 -4.04 17.79
N ARG A 118 -8.15 -4.84 18.08
CA ARG A 118 -7.92 -5.42 19.40
C ARG A 118 -6.80 -4.63 20.06
N HIS A 119 -7.05 -4.18 21.30
CA HIS A 119 -6.21 -3.30 22.11
C HIS A 119 -4.74 -3.70 22.19
N SER A 120 -3.93 -3.30 21.23
CA SER A 120 -2.48 -3.44 21.25
C SER A 120 -1.86 -2.19 20.65
N PHE A 121 -1.54 -1.24 21.51
CA PHE A 121 -0.74 -0.09 21.11
C PHE A 121 0.72 -0.53 20.96
N PRO A 122 1.46 -0.05 19.95
CA PRO A 122 1.02 0.66 18.77
C PRO A 122 1.03 -0.23 17.52
N ILE A 123 -0.11 -0.39 16.86
CA ILE A 123 -0.12 -0.91 15.49
C ILE A 123 -1.04 -0.01 14.66
N THR A 124 -0.43 0.80 13.82
CA THR A 124 -1.11 1.55 12.77
C THR A 124 -1.57 0.59 11.66
N ALA A 125 -2.70 0.88 11.01
CA ALA A 125 -3.13 0.18 9.80
C ALA A 125 -2.44 0.77 8.57
N TYR A 126 -1.67 -0.04 7.85
CA TYR A 126 -0.87 0.45 6.73
C TYR A 126 -0.58 -0.59 5.65
N PHE A 127 -0.19 -0.07 4.49
CA PHE A 127 0.51 -0.79 3.44
C PHE A 127 1.98 -0.41 3.48
N ALA A 128 2.89 -1.38 3.33
CA ALA A 128 4.31 -1.11 3.12
C ALA A 128 4.73 -1.55 1.71
N PHE A 129 5.47 -0.69 1.03
CA PHE A 129 5.84 -0.86 -0.38
C PHE A 129 7.36 -0.98 -0.50
N PHE A 130 7.81 -2.16 -0.92
CA PHE A 130 9.20 -2.52 -1.07
C PHE A 130 9.58 -2.56 -2.56
N PRO A 131 10.44 -1.66 -3.05
CA PRO A 131 10.98 -1.75 -4.41
C PRO A 131 11.82 -3.01 -4.59
N ASN A 132 12.42 -3.50 -3.50
CA ASN A 132 13.35 -4.63 -3.44
C ASN A 132 14.49 -4.47 -4.47
N ASN A 133 15.15 -3.32 -4.45
CA ASN A 133 16.24 -2.98 -5.38
C ASN A 133 17.46 -3.93 -5.28
N ARG A 134 17.54 -4.70 -4.19
CA ARG A 134 18.61 -5.67 -3.92
C ARG A 134 18.23 -7.11 -4.26
N GLU A 135 17.00 -7.33 -4.75
CA GLU A 135 16.46 -8.64 -5.10
C GLU A 135 16.55 -9.65 -3.95
N GLU A 136 16.36 -9.17 -2.72
CA GLU A 136 16.38 -10.00 -1.52
C GLU A 136 15.21 -10.98 -1.54
N LYS A 137 15.42 -12.17 -0.96
CA LYS A 137 14.33 -13.13 -0.76
C LYS A 137 13.33 -12.60 0.27
N THR A 138 12.06 -12.91 0.07
CA THR A 138 11.01 -12.53 1.01
C THR A 138 11.14 -13.27 2.33
N SER A 139 10.74 -12.60 3.39
CA SER A 139 10.73 -13.13 4.75
C SER A 139 9.89 -14.40 4.84
N THR A 140 10.41 -15.39 5.56
CA THR A 140 9.66 -16.61 5.87
C THR A 140 8.80 -16.46 7.14
N ILE A 141 8.82 -15.28 7.77
CA ILE A 141 7.98 -15.00 8.93
C ILE A 141 6.50 -15.08 8.51
N TYR A 142 5.72 -15.87 9.26
CA TYR A 142 4.30 -16.17 9.01
C TYR A 142 3.99 -16.99 7.75
N THR A 143 4.94 -17.67 7.11
CA THR A 143 4.65 -18.59 5.98
C THR A 143 3.69 -19.73 6.34
N HIS A 144 3.64 -20.09 7.63
CA HIS A 144 2.73 -21.12 8.16
C HIS A 144 1.32 -20.60 8.49
N THR A 145 1.06 -19.29 8.34
CA THR A 145 -0.20 -18.65 8.73
C THR A 145 -0.98 -18.22 7.49
N GLN A 146 -1.63 -19.17 6.82
CA GLN A 146 -2.35 -18.94 5.55
C GLN A 146 -3.65 -18.11 5.69
N VAL A 147 -4.12 -17.88 6.92
CA VAL A 147 -5.43 -17.25 7.17
C VAL A 147 -5.52 -15.83 6.57
N TYR A 148 -4.39 -15.13 6.40
CA TYR A 148 -4.32 -13.78 5.85
C TYR A 148 -4.19 -13.75 4.31
N GLU A 149 -3.84 -14.87 3.69
CA GLU A 149 -3.84 -15.06 2.24
C GLU A 149 -5.24 -15.37 1.72
N THR A 150 -6.05 -16.04 2.53
CA THR A 150 -7.38 -16.56 2.17
C THR A 150 -8.56 -15.84 2.84
N GLY A 151 -8.31 -14.94 3.79
CA GLY A 151 -9.34 -14.09 4.39
C GLY A 151 -8.80 -12.78 4.96
N TRP A 152 -9.66 -12.08 5.71
CA TRP A 152 -9.39 -10.80 6.37
C TRP A 152 -9.17 -9.61 5.42
N VAL A 153 -8.86 -8.47 6.03
CA VAL A 153 -8.69 -7.13 5.43
C VAL A 153 -7.97 -7.14 4.09
N ALA A 154 -6.86 -7.87 3.98
CA ALA A 154 -6.08 -7.89 2.75
C ALA A 154 -6.82 -8.60 1.61
N VAL A 155 -7.57 -9.66 1.89
CA VAL A 155 -8.44 -10.34 0.92
C VAL A 155 -9.65 -9.49 0.61
N ASP A 156 -10.32 -8.94 1.62
CA ASP A 156 -11.49 -8.07 1.45
C ASP A 156 -11.16 -6.89 0.54
N TRP A 157 -10.05 -6.22 0.79
CA TRP A 157 -9.53 -5.16 -0.08
C TRP A 157 -9.25 -5.66 -1.50
N ARG A 158 -8.52 -6.76 -1.69
CA ARG A 158 -8.23 -7.26 -3.05
C ARG A 158 -9.49 -7.66 -3.82
N ASN A 159 -10.53 -8.14 -3.13
CA ASN A 159 -11.81 -8.51 -3.71
C ASN A 159 -12.62 -7.29 -4.18
N THR A 160 -12.28 -6.08 -3.71
CA THR A 160 -12.85 -4.84 -4.25
C THR A 160 -12.28 -4.44 -5.60
N GLY A 161 -11.21 -5.12 -6.08
CA GLY A 161 -10.49 -4.75 -7.29
C GLY A 161 -11.38 -4.70 -8.54
N MET A 162 -11.30 -3.59 -9.27
CA MET A 162 -11.97 -3.39 -10.55
C MET A 162 -10.98 -3.55 -11.70
N VAL A 163 -11.45 -3.96 -12.88
CA VAL A 163 -10.59 -4.09 -14.07
C VAL A 163 -10.21 -2.70 -14.58
N SER A 164 -8.92 -2.43 -14.75
CA SER A 164 -8.48 -1.22 -15.46
C SER A 164 -8.41 -1.47 -16.96
N THR A 165 -8.79 -0.48 -17.74
CA THR A 165 -8.52 -0.44 -19.19
C THR A 165 -7.11 0.05 -19.50
N GLU A 166 -6.45 0.69 -18.54
CA GLU A 166 -5.06 1.10 -18.63
C GLU A 166 -4.14 0.04 -18.02
N ARG A 167 -2.90 -0.02 -18.51
CA ARG A 167 -1.85 -0.88 -17.95
C ARG A 167 -0.70 -0.02 -17.47
N ILE A 168 -0.43 -0.11 -16.18
CA ILE A 168 0.76 0.50 -15.61
C ILE A 168 1.98 -0.40 -15.88
N PRO A 169 3.14 0.18 -16.24
CA PRO A 169 4.36 -0.60 -16.46
C PRO A 169 4.82 -1.38 -15.21
N SER A 170 5.49 -2.52 -15.42
CA SER A 170 5.88 -3.44 -14.34
C SER A 170 6.84 -2.83 -13.30
N ASN A 171 7.64 -1.83 -13.70
CA ASN A 171 8.60 -1.13 -12.84
C ASN A 171 7.95 -0.23 -11.77
N PHE A 172 6.62 -0.16 -11.71
CA PHE A 172 5.87 0.52 -10.66
C PHE A 172 5.33 -0.42 -9.57
N PHE A 173 5.37 -1.74 -9.76
CA PHE A 173 4.77 -2.70 -8.82
C PHE A 173 5.74 -3.19 -7.74
N TYR A 174 5.49 -2.78 -6.51
CA TYR A 174 6.24 -3.14 -5.31
C TYR A 174 5.89 -4.53 -4.81
N LEU A 175 6.83 -5.16 -4.09
CA LEU A 175 6.45 -6.15 -3.08
C LEU A 175 5.67 -5.38 -2.02
N THR A 176 4.45 -5.83 -1.72
CA THR A 176 3.54 -5.09 -0.85
C THR A 176 3.19 -5.89 0.36
N GLU A 177 3.35 -5.31 1.54
CA GLU A 177 2.84 -5.86 2.80
C GLU A 177 1.61 -5.10 3.26
N VAL A 178 0.67 -5.82 3.87
CA VAL A 178 -0.56 -5.28 4.44
C VAL A 178 -0.56 -5.59 5.93
N HIS A 179 -0.61 -4.56 6.77
CA HIS A 179 -0.53 -4.64 8.22
C HIS A 179 -1.77 -4.00 8.85
N TYR A 180 -2.67 -4.83 9.37
CA TYR A 180 -3.89 -4.37 10.01
C TYR A 180 -4.13 -5.18 11.30
N THR A 181 -4.21 -4.51 12.46
CA THR A 181 -4.41 -5.13 13.79
C THR A 181 -3.23 -6.01 14.26
N SER A 182 -3.32 -6.62 15.45
CA SER A 182 -2.27 -7.44 16.08
C SER A 182 -1.99 -8.80 15.43
N GLY A 183 -2.38 -8.99 14.17
CA GLY A 183 -2.16 -10.27 13.49
C GLY A 183 -2.26 -10.25 11.98
N CYS A 184 -3.03 -9.35 11.34
CA CYS A 184 -3.12 -9.39 9.88
C CYS A 184 -1.83 -8.88 9.26
N TYR A 185 -1.01 -9.84 8.88
CA TYR A 185 0.21 -9.67 8.10
C TYR A 185 0.11 -10.56 6.86
N THR A 186 0.17 -9.95 5.69
CA THR A 186 0.39 -10.68 4.43
C THR A 186 1.24 -9.87 3.47
N SER A 187 1.98 -10.57 2.63
CA SER A 187 2.87 -9.99 1.63
C SER A 187 2.50 -10.50 0.23
N SER A 188 2.75 -9.67 -0.79
CA SER A 188 2.25 -9.92 -2.13
C SER A 188 2.80 -11.16 -2.82
N ASP A 189 3.98 -11.65 -2.42
CA ASP A 189 4.52 -12.93 -2.86
C ASP A 189 3.66 -14.13 -2.46
N ARG A 190 2.93 -14.01 -1.33
CA ARG A 190 2.08 -15.07 -0.78
C ARG A 190 0.64 -15.03 -1.29
N TRP A 191 0.20 -13.92 -1.87
CA TRP A 191 -1.17 -13.81 -2.37
C TRP A 191 -1.43 -14.82 -3.48
N ILE A 192 -2.61 -15.44 -3.49
CA ILE A 192 -2.94 -16.51 -4.44
C ILE A 192 -2.96 -15.99 -5.87
N GLU A 193 -3.56 -14.83 -6.11
CA GLU A 193 -3.81 -14.33 -7.47
C GLU A 193 -2.97 -13.11 -7.87
N ALA A 194 -2.28 -12.47 -6.93
CA ALA A 194 -1.57 -11.21 -7.13
C ALA A 194 -0.13 -11.31 -6.64
N ASN A 195 0.74 -10.39 -7.09
CA ASN A 195 2.16 -10.42 -6.74
C ASN A 195 2.78 -9.05 -6.43
N GLY A 196 2.03 -7.95 -6.57
CA GLY A 196 2.51 -6.63 -6.16
C GLY A 196 1.48 -5.54 -6.36
N THR A 197 1.75 -4.36 -5.81
CA THR A 197 0.93 -3.17 -6.06
C THR A 197 1.74 -1.96 -6.45
N ALA A 198 1.13 -1.08 -7.23
CA ALA A 198 1.63 0.26 -7.52
C ALA A 198 0.71 1.29 -6.87
N ILE A 199 1.26 2.45 -6.48
CA ILE A 199 0.52 3.52 -5.81
C ILE A 199 0.59 4.83 -6.59
N GLY A 200 -0.59 5.39 -6.87
CA GLY A 200 -0.83 6.68 -7.46
C GLY A 200 -1.31 7.68 -6.41
N LEU A 201 -0.71 8.87 -6.43
CA LEU A 201 -1.02 9.99 -5.54
C LEU A 201 -1.59 11.14 -6.37
N ARG A 202 -2.50 11.91 -5.78
CA ARG A 202 -2.98 13.18 -6.33
C ARG A 202 -3.04 14.22 -5.24
#